data_AF-A0A2G6PHB0-F1
#
_entry.id   AF-A0A2G6PHB0-F1
#
_cell.length_a   1.000
_cell.length_b   1.000
_cell.length_c   1.000
_cell.angle_alpha   90.00
_cell.angle_beta   90.00
_cell.angle_gamma   90.00
#
_symmetry.space_group_name_H-M   'P 1'
#
loop_
_entity.id
_entity.type
_entity.pdbx_description
1 polymer ?
#
loop_
_entity_poly.entity_id
_entity_poly.type
_entity_poly.pdbx_seq_one_letter_code
_entity_poly.pdbx_strand_id
1 'polypeptide(L)'
;MLGKNWGTLSSRHKRRVLILVALVILLPTLLLIIPLILAVNGMDARGPGEPLPGVYRRYNDGIYAMVVGSGYYRMPPELDTASFRPWGKGAVYMAIDRHHVYCADEIVPDLDPARLAHLGNEYYTDGATTYYCGFRTVERADLPWYEHWYQFLREGYLGGERPRTSFHPVRRLAPSGTPYAPLLDRALATNGEQVYHRGLPMPEAHPAGLRWIPHDSARGARDSEYLGDGEHVYFQHSPLPLSDHDGLYCLENAFGKHFVYLFDPRDGMVYANEIPGDNAPRPPTTPFPRAHAPYALLSRADSHAYHTLWLAEGGVYFYDTREDRVERMGDNPFRGGRFREIAPLVFTDGARTLFVDAFNVWRRSRSRRYLASRHTAVYSLDDLPEGEWRALRRAGLYSVWAKGQERYLFDNYGEGQGVDHTVYRIADSATLARLLGEELGSNEINRMARGKHLVVPARTELLDARLQVSNRSILDFFGIEWFDRLLDEHPSSTWVFLLLLLPVLLWLFWPARWRFRR
;
A
#
# COMPACT_ATOMS: atom_id res chain seq x y z
N MET A 1 21.37 -45.24 -14.58
CA MET A 1 21.70 -46.36 -15.49
C MET A 1 21.36 -46.13 -16.98
N LEU A 2 20.83 -44.97 -17.42
CA LEU A 2 20.36 -44.77 -18.81
C LEU A 2 21.41 -44.25 -19.82
N GLY A 3 22.59 -43.81 -19.37
CA GLY A 3 23.55 -43.12 -20.24
C GLY A 3 24.38 -44.00 -21.19
N LYS A 4 24.67 -45.26 -20.82
CA LYS A 4 25.66 -46.09 -21.55
C LYS A 4 25.14 -46.73 -22.86
N ASN A 5 23.83 -46.81 -23.08
CA ASN A 5 23.24 -47.49 -24.25
C ASN A 5 22.56 -46.55 -25.27
N TRP A 6 22.67 -45.22 -25.11
CA TRP A 6 22.00 -44.28 -26.02
C TRP A 6 22.66 -44.23 -27.41
N GLY A 7 23.98 -44.44 -27.49
CA GLY A 7 24.74 -44.39 -28.75
C GLY A 7 24.32 -45.48 -29.75
N THR A 8 23.99 -46.68 -29.27
CA THR A 8 23.78 -47.90 -30.08
C THR A 8 22.35 -48.10 -30.58
N LEU A 9 21.39 -47.28 -30.15
CA LEU A 9 19.98 -47.38 -30.57
C LEU A 9 19.77 -46.81 -31.98
N SER A 10 19.00 -47.52 -32.82
CA SER A 10 18.61 -47.04 -34.15
C SER A 10 17.71 -45.80 -34.06
N SER A 11 17.71 -44.94 -35.10
CA SER A 11 16.96 -43.67 -35.09
C SER A 11 15.46 -43.84 -34.77
N ARG A 12 14.86 -44.95 -35.23
CA ARG A 12 13.47 -45.32 -34.94
C ARG A 12 13.25 -45.65 -33.46
N HIS A 13 14.19 -46.32 -32.80
CA HIS A 13 14.10 -46.64 -31.37
C HIS A 13 14.33 -45.41 -30.49
N LYS A 14 15.30 -44.55 -30.84
CA LYS A 14 15.51 -43.25 -30.19
C LYS A 14 14.24 -42.39 -30.23
N ARG A 15 13.56 -42.34 -31.38
CA ARG A 15 12.31 -41.59 -31.56
C ARG A 15 11.16 -42.17 -30.70
N ARG A 16 11.04 -43.50 -30.61
CA ARG A 16 10.04 -44.16 -29.75
C ARG A 16 10.30 -43.91 -28.26
N VAL A 17 11.55 -43.97 -27.81
CA VAL A 17 11.92 -43.66 -26.42
C VAL A 17 11.68 -42.19 -26.10
N LEU A 18 12.02 -41.27 -27.00
CA LEU A 18 11.70 -39.84 -26.85
C LEU A 18 10.19 -39.58 -26.78
N ILE A 19 9.39 -40.25 -27.60
CA ILE A 19 7.93 -40.15 -27.56
C ILE A 19 7.37 -40.72 -26.25
N LEU A 20 7.89 -41.84 -25.76
CA LEU A 20 7.51 -42.44 -24.48
C LEU A 20 7.91 -41.56 -23.29
N VAL A 21 9.12 -41.00 -23.28
CA VAL A 21 9.56 -40.05 -22.26
C VAL A 21 8.72 -38.78 -22.31
N ALA A 22 8.44 -38.27 -23.51
CA ALA A 22 7.54 -37.14 -23.70
C ALA A 22 6.13 -37.46 -23.21
N LEU A 23 5.57 -38.64 -23.48
CA LEU A 23 4.26 -39.07 -22.97
C LEU A 23 4.25 -39.24 -21.44
N VAL A 24 5.26 -39.87 -20.87
CA VAL A 24 5.38 -40.09 -19.42
C VAL A 24 5.56 -38.77 -18.66
N ILE A 25 6.13 -37.73 -19.29
CA ILE A 25 6.28 -36.42 -18.68
C ILE A 25 5.09 -35.50 -19.00
N LEU A 26 4.74 -35.31 -20.27
CA LEU A 26 3.70 -34.39 -20.75
C LEU A 26 2.29 -34.83 -20.37
N LEU A 27 1.97 -36.13 -20.42
CA LEU A 27 0.62 -36.60 -20.14
C LEU A 27 0.19 -36.32 -18.70
N PRO A 28 0.98 -36.65 -17.65
CA PRO A 28 0.64 -36.24 -16.29
C PRO A 28 0.70 -34.73 -16.09
N THR A 29 1.58 -33.97 -16.77
CA THR A 29 1.52 -32.50 -16.69
C THR A 29 0.24 -31.94 -17.31
N LEU A 30 -0.19 -32.44 -18.47
CA LEU A 30 -1.45 -32.03 -19.09
C LEU A 30 -2.66 -32.41 -18.23
N LEU A 31 -2.64 -33.61 -17.65
CA LEU A 31 -3.69 -34.08 -16.73
C LEU A 31 -3.75 -33.28 -15.43
N LEU A 32 -2.65 -32.64 -15.01
CA LEU A 32 -2.64 -31.70 -13.88
C LEU A 32 -3.06 -30.27 -14.29
N ILE A 33 -2.62 -29.80 -15.46
CA ILE A 33 -2.83 -28.42 -15.91
C ILE A 33 -4.24 -28.18 -16.48
N ILE A 34 -4.84 -29.15 -17.18
CA ILE A 34 -6.17 -28.98 -17.78
C ILE A 34 -7.26 -28.78 -16.70
N PRO A 35 -7.33 -29.59 -15.63
CA PRO A 35 -8.23 -29.34 -14.52
C PRO A 35 -7.95 -28.01 -13.81
N LEU A 36 -6.68 -27.61 -13.71
CA LEU A 36 -6.29 -26.31 -13.14
C LEU A 36 -6.84 -25.14 -13.97
N ILE A 37 -6.75 -25.21 -15.31
CA ILE A 37 -7.32 -24.22 -16.22
C ILE A 37 -8.85 -24.20 -16.14
N LEU A 38 -9.50 -25.37 -16.04
CA LEU A 38 -10.96 -25.45 -15.91
C LEU A 38 -11.44 -24.93 -14.55
N ALA A 39 -10.70 -25.23 -13.47
CA ALA A 39 -10.93 -24.70 -12.14
C ALA A 39 -10.84 -23.17 -12.11
N VAL A 40 -9.80 -22.59 -12.71
CA VAL A 40 -9.62 -21.13 -12.85
C VAL A 40 -10.83 -20.48 -13.50
N ASN A 41 -11.35 -21.09 -14.57
CA ASN A 41 -12.51 -20.57 -15.28
C ASN A 41 -13.84 -20.82 -14.53
N GLY A 42 -13.86 -21.71 -13.55
CA GLY A 42 -14.97 -21.91 -12.62
C GLY A 42 -14.93 -21.02 -11.37
N MET A 43 -13.86 -20.25 -11.15
CA MET A 43 -13.68 -19.44 -9.93
C MET A 43 -14.63 -18.25 -9.83
N ASP A 44 -15.22 -17.80 -10.95
CA ASP A 44 -16.29 -16.81 -10.99
C ASP A 44 -17.70 -17.44 -11.04
N ALA A 45 -17.81 -18.78 -11.04
CA ALA A 45 -19.05 -19.49 -11.34
C ALA A 45 -19.76 -20.12 -10.12
N ARG A 46 -19.40 -19.77 -8.88
CA ARG A 46 -20.31 -19.99 -7.73
C ARG A 46 -21.28 -18.81 -7.68
N GLY A 47 -22.40 -19.01 -8.38
CA GLY A 47 -23.38 -17.99 -8.75
C GLY A 47 -24.12 -17.26 -7.60
N PRO A 48 -25.08 -16.40 -7.97
CA PRO A 48 -25.62 -15.34 -7.14
C PRO A 48 -26.59 -15.91 -6.09
N GLY A 49 -26.05 -16.46 -5.01
CA GLY A 49 -26.85 -16.77 -3.82
C GLY A 49 -27.68 -15.54 -3.39
N GLU A 50 -28.87 -15.79 -2.85
CA GLU A 50 -29.80 -14.76 -2.42
C GLU A 50 -29.10 -13.80 -1.44
N PRO A 51 -29.01 -12.49 -1.74
CA PRO A 51 -28.39 -11.54 -0.83
C PRO A 51 -29.25 -11.40 0.43
N LEU A 52 -28.60 -11.51 1.58
CA LEU A 52 -29.18 -11.16 2.87
C LEU A 52 -28.67 -9.77 3.28
N PRO A 53 -29.34 -9.06 4.22
CA PRO A 53 -28.79 -7.81 4.74
C PRO A 53 -27.36 -7.98 5.27
N GLY A 54 -26.54 -6.94 5.12
CA GLY A 54 -25.15 -6.98 5.55
C GLY A 54 -24.22 -7.66 4.53
N VAL A 55 -23.24 -8.41 5.02
CA VAL A 55 -22.26 -9.14 4.20
C VAL A 55 -22.69 -10.57 3.84
N TYR A 56 -23.93 -10.94 4.11
CA TYR A 56 -24.38 -12.32 4.09
C TYR A 56 -25.09 -12.73 2.79
N ARG A 57 -24.98 -14.01 2.43
CA ARG A 57 -25.71 -14.63 1.31
C ARG A 57 -26.20 -16.03 1.67
N ARG A 58 -27.32 -16.42 1.08
CA ARG A 58 -27.86 -17.78 1.16
C ARG A 58 -27.61 -18.55 -0.13
N TYR A 59 -27.09 -19.78 -0.01
CA TYR A 59 -26.83 -20.67 -1.15
C TYR A 59 -26.85 -22.14 -0.70
N ASN A 60 -27.55 -23.02 -1.44
CA ASN A 60 -27.65 -24.47 -1.18
C ASN A 60 -27.83 -24.81 0.32
N ASP A 61 -28.88 -24.27 0.94
CA ASP A 61 -29.24 -24.46 2.37
C ASP A 61 -28.19 -23.98 3.39
N GLY A 62 -27.13 -23.31 2.93
CA GLY A 62 -26.11 -22.69 3.75
C GLY A 62 -26.18 -21.17 3.74
N ILE A 63 -25.59 -20.58 4.77
CA ILE A 63 -25.36 -19.13 4.86
C ILE A 63 -23.87 -18.87 4.76
N TYR A 64 -23.51 -17.80 4.07
CA TYR A 64 -22.14 -17.40 3.80
C TYR A 64 -21.94 -15.92 4.12
N ALA A 65 -20.79 -15.54 4.68
CA ALA A 65 -20.41 -14.15 4.91
C ALA A 65 -19.26 -13.75 3.96
N MET A 66 -19.32 -12.54 3.42
CA MET A 66 -18.21 -11.96 2.66
C MET A 66 -17.11 -11.50 3.63
N VAL A 67 -15.92 -12.07 3.46
CA VAL A 67 -14.68 -11.60 4.05
C VAL A 67 -13.93 -10.83 2.98
N VAL A 68 -13.69 -9.54 3.20
CA VAL A 68 -12.95 -8.70 2.24
C VAL A 68 -11.56 -9.29 1.99
N GLY A 69 -11.14 -9.35 0.73
CA GLY A 69 -9.86 -9.96 0.34
C GLY A 69 -9.87 -11.49 0.20
N SER A 70 -10.84 -12.20 0.81
CA SER A 70 -10.88 -13.67 0.83
C SER A 70 -12.19 -14.29 0.29
N GLY A 71 -13.20 -13.47 0.01
CA GLY A 71 -14.46 -13.89 -0.61
C GLY A 71 -15.48 -14.43 0.39
N TYR A 72 -16.45 -15.22 -0.10
CA TYR A 72 -17.52 -15.76 0.75
C TYR A 72 -17.08 -17.04 1.48
N TYR A 73 -17.21 -17.04 2.80
CA TYR A 73 -17.01 -18.20 3.67
C TYR A 73 -18.33 -18.71 4.21
N ARG A 74 -18.47 -20.04 4.31
CA ARG A 74 -19.65 -20.65 4.94
C ARG A 74 -19.63 -20.32 6.43
N MET A 75 -20.78 -19.99 6.97
CA MET A 75 -20.95 -19.78 8.41
C MET A 75 -20.59 -21.05 9.19
N PRO A 76 -20.19 -20.92 10.47
CA PRO A 76 -19.81 -22.06 11.33
C PRO A 76 -20.92 -23.12 11.45
N PRO A 77 -20.57 -24.40 11.65
CA PRO A 77 -21.54 -25.49 11.74
C PRO A 77 -22.54 -25.37 12.90
N GLU A 78 -22.20 -24.59 13.93
CA GLU A 78 -23.05 -24.30 15.10
C GLU A 78 -24.22 -23.36 14.77
N LEU A 79 -24.27 -22.80 13.55
CA LEU A 79 -25.30 -21.89 13.10
C LEU A 79 -26.69 -22.54 13.09
N ASP A 80 -27.64 -21.94 13.81
CA ASP A 80 -29.07 -22.20 13.64
C ASP A 80 -29.63 -21.38 12.47
N THR A 81 -29.65 -22.00 11.29
CA THR A 81 -30.15 -21.36 10.05
C THR A 81 -31.61 -20.92 10.12
N ALA A 82 -32.42 -21.53 10.99
CA ALA A 82 -33.85 -21.19 11.14
C ALA A 82 -34.07 -19.87 11.88
N SER A 83 -33.19 -19.54 12.82
CA SER A 83 -33.26 -18.30 13.61
C SER A 83 -32.24 -17.24 13.19
N PHE A 84 -31.36 -17.57 12.24
CA PHE A 84 -30.35 -16.65 11.73
C PHE A 84 -30.96 -15.36 11.19
N ARG A 85 -30.43 -14.24 11.67
CA ARG A 85 -30.72 -12.92 11.16
C ARG A 85 -29.47 -12.03 11.20
N PRO A 86 -29.12 -11.36 10.10
CA PRO A 86 -28.20 -10.23 10.16
C PRO A 86 -28.74 -9.17 11.12
N TRP A 87 -27.87 -8.51 11.88
CA TRP A 87 -28.29 -7.58 12.92
C TRP A 87 -28.92 -6.31 12.35
N GLY A 88 -28.35 -5.77 11.27
CA GLY A 88 -28.76 -4.50 10.66
C GLY A 88 -28.33 -3.27 11.48
N LYS A 89 -28.80 -2.07 11.10
CA LYS A 89 -28.52 -0.78 11.79
C LYS A 89 -27.04 -0.37 11.86
N GLY A 90 -26.34 -0.37 10.72
CA GLY A 90 -24.94 0.07 10.63
C GLY A 90 -23.90 -0.99 11.04
N ALA A 91 -24.34 -2.11 11.64
CA ALA A 91 -23.49 -3.25 11.96
C ALA A 91 -23.50 -4.28 10.82
N VAL A 92 -22.92 -3.90 9.68
CA VAL A 92 -23.02 -4.64 8.40
C VAL A 92 -22.42 -6.05 8.47
N TYR A 93 -21.48 -6.25 9.40
CA TYR A 93 -20.76 -7.49 9.64
C TYR A 93 -21.31 -8.28 10.82
N MET A 94 -22.36 -7.82 11.51
CA MET A 94 -22.92 -8.54 12.65
C MET A 94 -24.14 -9.36 12.25
N ALA A 95 -24.23 -10.56 12.78
CA ALA A 95 -25.44 -11.38 12.74
C ALA A 95 -25.65 -12.09 14.07
N ILE A 96 -26.84 -12.62 14.27
CA ILE A 96 -27.16 -13.47 15.41
C ILE A 96 -28.01 -14.66 14.96
N ASP A 97 -28.01 -15.70 15.78
CA ASP A 97 -29.08 -16.68 15.84
C ASP A 97 -29.61 -16.80 17.28
N ARG A 98 -30.42 -17.81 17.59
CA ARG A 98 -30.99 -18.00 18.94
C ARG A 98 -29.94 -18.34 20.03
N HIS A 99 -28.70 -18.66 19.65
CA HIS A 99 -27.65 -19.15 20.53
C HIS A 99 -26.36 -18.30 20.49
N HIS A 100 -26.03 -17.70 19.35
CA HIS A 100 -24.74 -17.09 19.10
C HIS A 100 -24.87 -15.71 18.46
N VAL A 101 -23.84 -14.90 18.72
CA VAL A 101 -23.53 -13.67 18.00
C VAL A 101 -22.37 -13.93 17.05
N TYR A 102 -22.44 -13.36 15.85
CA TYR A 102 -21.44 -13.53 14.80
C TYR A 102 -20.84 -12.19 14.39
N CYS A 103 -19.52 -12.17 14.22
CA CYS A 103 -18.76 -11.13 13.53
C CYS A 103 -18.28 -11.73 12.20
N ALA A 104 -18.89 -11.29 11.10
CA ALA A 104 -18.81 -11.92 9.78
C ALA A 104 -19.10 -13.43 9.86
N ASP A 105 -18.11 -14.26 9.58
CA ASP A 105 -18.14 -15.72 9.59
C ASP A 105 -17.62 -16.36 10.88
N GLU A 106 -17.40 -15.58 11.95
CA GLU A 106 -16.88 -16.08 13.22
C GLU A 106 -17.88 -15.89 14.37
N ILE A 107 -17.96 -16.88 15.27
CA ILE A 107 -18.74 -16.79 16.51
C ILE A 107 -17.99 -15.86 17.48
N VAL A 108 -18.70 -14.90 18.05
CA VAL A 108 -18.20 -14.09 19.16
C VAL A 108 -18.59 -14.80 20.47
N PRO A 109 -17.62 -15.35 21.22
CA PRO A 109 -17.92 -16.14 22.40
C PRO A 109 -18.48 -15.27 23.54
N ASP A 110 -19.26 -15.89 24.42
CA ASP A 110 -19.80 -15.29 25.65
C ASP A 110 -20.72 -14.05 25.47
N LEU A 111 -21.15 -13.72 24.25
CA LEU A 111 -22.16 -12.69 24.01
C LEU A 111 -23.57 -13.29 23.92
N ASP A 112 -24.49 -12.76 24.73
CA ASP A 112 -25.91 -13.11 24.68
C ASP A 112 -26.62 -12.46 23.47
N PRO A 113 -27.08 -13.24 22.47
CA PRO A 113 -27.75 -12.69 21.29
C PRO A 113 -29.08 -11.98 21.61
N ALA A 114 -29.72 -12.29 22.74
CA ALA A 114 -30.96 -11.64 23.16
C ALA A 114 -30.73 -10.23 23.73
N ARG A 115 -29.51 -9.94 24.20
CA ARG A 115 -29.16 -8.68 24.88
C ARG A 115 -28.14 -7.83 24.12
N LEU A 116 -27.71 -8.29 22.94
CA LEU A 116 -26.74 -7.60 22.11
C LEU A 116 -27.13 -6.14 21.83
N ALA A 117 -26.17 -5.24 21.98
CA ALA A 117 -26.28 -3.81 21.74
C ALA A 117 -25.04 -3.32 20.98
N HIS A 118 -25.25 -2.40 20.04
CA HIS A 118 -24.18 -1.71 19.32
C HIS A 118 -23.88 -0.39 20.03
N LEU A 119 -22.65 -0.21 20.49
CA LEU A 119 -22.20 0.98 21.21
C LEU A 119 -21.76 2.09 20.23
N GLY A 120 -21.32 1.74 19.02
CA GLY A 120 -20.63 2.63 18.09
C GLY A 120 -19.16 2.24 17.94
N ASN A 121 -18.46 2.79 16.95
CA ASN A 121 -17.03 2.55 16.70
C ASN A 121 -16.65 1.06 16.63
N GLU A 122 -17.56 0.23 16.07
CA GLU A 122 -17.41 -1.23 15.98
C GLU A 122 -17.38 -2.00 17.32
N TYR A 123 -17.83 -1.38 18.40
CA TYR A 123 -17.96 -2.03 19.72
C TYR A 123 -19.39 -2.50 19.98
N TYR A 124 -19.50 -3.70 20.55
CA TYR A 124 -20.75 -4.39 20.85
C TYR A 124 -20.71 -4.98 22.26
N THR A 125 -21.86 -5.00 22.94
CA THR A 125 -21.98 -5.54 24.30
C THR A 125 -23.33 -6.22 24.51
N ASP A 126 -23.40 -7.16 25.43
CA ASP A 126 -24.65 -7.70 25.98
C ASP A 126 -24.95 -7.21 27.41
N GLY A 127 -24.14 -6.26 27.90
CA GLY A 127 -24.15 -5.74 29.27
C GLY A 127 -23.25 -6.48 30.26
N ALA A 128 -22.79 -7.69 29.94
CA ALA A 128 -21.83 -8.45 30.76
C ALA A 128 -20.45 -8.50 30.09
N THR A 129 -20.41 -8.73 28.78
CA THR A 129 -19.21 -8.81 27.96
C THR A 129 -19.24 -7.75 26.87
N THR A 130 -18.07 -7.23 26.50
CA THR A 130 -17.91 -6.25 25.43
C THR A 130 -16.83 -6.71 24.45
N TYR A 131 -17.11 -6.55 23.16
CA TYR A 131 -16.22 -6.92 22.06
C TYR A 131 -16.07 -5.79 21.06
N TYR A 132 -14.88 -5.72 20.46
CA TYR A 132 -14.64 -5.03 19.20
C TYR A 132 -14.73 -6.04 18.05
N CYS A 133 -15.51 -5.73 17.01
CA CYS A 133 -15.61 -6.50 15.76
C CYS A 133 -15.28 -5.58 14.58
N GLY A 134 -14.01 -5.61 14.14
CA GLY A 134 -13.53 -4.66 13.14
C GLY A 134 -14.07 -4.92 11.73
N PHE A 135 -14.46 -3.86 11.02
CA PHE A 135 -14.92 -3.97 9.63
C PHE A 135 -13.79 -4.28 8.64
N ARG A 136 -12.54 -3.91 8.98
CA ARG A 136 -11.35 -4.21 8.19
C ARG A 136 -10.85 -5.60 8.53
N THR A 137 -10.63 -6.43 7.52
CA THR A 137 -10.02 -7.74 7.68
C THR A 137 -8.55 -7.63 8.03
N VAL A 138 -7.99 -8.66 8.65
CA VAL A 138 -6.56 -8.81 8.90
C VAL A 138 -6.07 -10.11 8.29
N GLU A 139 -4.97 -10.07 7.54
CA GLU A 139 -4.31 -11.26 7.03
C GLU A 139 -3.76 -12.14 8.16
N ARG A 140 -3.82 -13.45 7.94
CA ARG A 140 -3.25 -14.41 8.86
C ARG A 140 -1.75 -14.53 8.62
N ALA A 141 -0.96 -13.90 9.49
CA ALA A 141 0.50 -13.81 9.38
C ALA A 141 1.25 -15.16 9.45
N ASP A 142 0.59 -16.24 9.89
CA ASP A 142 1.19 -17.57 10.05
C ASP A 142 1.03 -18.47 8.81
N LEU A 143 0.34 -18.02 7.77
CA LEU A 143 0.15 -18.81 6.56
C LEU A 143 1.41 -18.75 5.70
N PRO A 144 2.10 -19.89 5.48
CA PRO A 144 3.21 -19.93 4.55
C PRO A 144 2.74 -19.54 3.15
N TRP A 145 3.60 -18.90 2.36
CA TRP A 145 3.25 -18.44 1.01
C TRP A 145 2.68 -19.55 0.10
N TYR A 146 3.05 -20.82 0.34
CA TYR A 146 2.55 -21.98 -0.39
C TYR A 146 1.12 -22.38 -0.01
N GLU A 147 0.60 -21.95 1.15
CA GLU A 147 -0.81 -22.16 1.51
C GLU A 147 -1.73 -21.42 0.55
N HIS A 148 -1.33 -20.23 0.05
CA HIS A 148 -2.06 -19.55 -1.03
C HIS A 148 -2.17 -20.41 -2.30
N TRP A 149 -1.09 -21.14 -2.67
CA TRP A 149 -1.10 -22.10 -3.77
C TRP A 149 -1.90 -23.36 -3.44
N TYR A 150 -1.87 -23.79 -2.18
CA TYR A 150 -2.65 -24.92 -1.68
C TYR A 150 -4.16 -24.62 -1.69
N GLN A 151 -4.57 -23.38 -1.43
CA GLN A 151 -5.98 -22.95 -1.59
C GLN A 151 -6.41 -23.12 -3.03
N PHE A 152 -5.61 -22.60 -3.96
CA PHE A 152 -5.88 -22.68 -5.39
C PHE A 152 -6.05 -24.12 -5.87
N LEU A 153 -5.19 -25.04 -5.39
CA LEU A 153 -5.30 -26.47 -5.67
C LEU A 153 -6.52 -27.13 -4.97
N ARG A 154 -6.83 -26.78 -3.72
CA ARG A 154 -7.99 -27.34 -2.99
C ARG A 154 -9.32 -26.89 -3.55
N GLU A 155 -9.44 -25.61 -3.90
CA GLU A 155 -10.65 -24.99 -4.44
C GLU A 155 -11.01 -25.51 -5.83
N GLY A 156 -9.99 -25.74 -6.65
CA GLY A 156 -10.14 -26.18 -8.03
C GLY A 156 -10.18 -27.69 -8.24
N TYR A 157 -9.42 -28.45 -7.43
CA TYR A 157 -9.12 -29.85 -7.73
C TYR A 157 -9.51 -30.85 -6.62
N LEU A 158 -9.27 -30.52 -5.34
CA LEU A 158 -9.45 -31.47 -4.23
C LEU A 158 -10.79 -31.32 -3.48
N GLY A 159 -11.61 -30.32 -3.82
CA GLY A 159 -12.92 -30.10 -3.19
C GLY A 159 -12.86 -29.82 -1.68
N GLY A 160 -11.73 -29.30 -1.18
CA GLY A 160 -11.51 -29.05 0.25
C GLY A 160 -11.97 -27.67 0.72
N GLU A 161 -12.16 -27.52 2.03
CA GLU A 161 -12.41 -26.23 2.68
C GLU A 161 -11.31 -25.20 2.39
N ARG A 162 -11.70 -23.94 2.15
CA ARG A 162 -10.77 -22.84 1.90
C ARG A 162 -9.98 -22.50 3.17
N PRO A 163 -8.63 -22.47 3.15
CA PRO A 163 -7.88 -21.91 4.26
C PRO A 163 -8.22 -20.42 4.39
N ARG A 164 -8.42 -19.92 5.61
CA ARG A 164 -8.78 -18.52 5.85
C ARG A 164 -7.52 -17.65 5.81
N THR A 165 -7.37 -16.87 4.74
CA THR A 165 -6.23 -15.94 4.59
C THR A 165 -6.44 -14.61 5.29
N SER A 166 -7.68 -14.18 5.44
CA SER A 166 -8.03 -12.94 6.14
C SER A 166 -9.21 -13.21 7.06
N PHE A 167 -9.34 -12.43 8.13
CA PHE A 167 -10.44 -12.53 9.10
C PHE A 167 -10.77 -11.17 9.69
N HIS A 168 -11.99 -10.99 10.19
CA HIS A 168 -12.34 -9.77 10.93
C HIS A 168 -11.77 -9.84 12.35
N PRO A 169 -11.06 -8.80 12.84
CA PRO A 169 -10.49 -8.83 14.18
C PRO A 169 -11.62 -8.78 15.22
N VAL A 170 -11.75 -9.87 15.99
CA VAL A 170 -12.66 -9.99 17.13
C VAL A 170 -11.84 -9.92 18.42
N ARG A 171 -12.08 -8.90 19.25
CA ARG A 171 -11.31 -8.69 20.49
C ARG A 171 -12.23 -8.47 21.67
N ARG A 172 -12.09 -9.32 22.70
CA ARG A 172 -12.77 -9.15 23.99
C ARG A 172 -12.11 -8.03 24.78
N LEU A 173 -12.91 -7.11 25.32
CA LEU A 173 -12.42 -6.09 26.24
C LEU A 173 -12.35 -6.65 27.67
N ALA A 174 -11.56 -5.99 28.51
CA ALA A 174 -11.49 -6.35 29.92
C ALA A 174 -12.87 -6.15 30.58
N PRO A 175 -13.22 -6.92 31.62
CA PRO A 175 -14.40 -6.62 32.43
C PRO A 175 -14.30 -5.23 33.04
N SER A 176 -15.41 -4.51 33.07
CA SER A 176 -15.49 -3.15 33.60
C SER A 176 -16.70 -2.99 34.51
N GLY A 177 -16.52 -2.28 35.62
CA GLY A 177 -17.62 -1.88 36.51
C GLY A 177 -18.47 -0.73 35.94
N THR A 178 -17.93 -0.01 34.96
CA THR A 178 -18.59 1.07 34.23
C THR A 178 -18.89 0.65 32.79
N PRO A 179 -20.06 1.01 32.22
CA PRO A 179 -20.37 0.70 30.83
C PRO A 179 -19.36 1.33 29.87
N TYR A 180 -19.02 0.58 28.81
CA TYR A 180 -18.25 1.12 27.69
C TYR A 180 -19.11 2.08 26.86
N ALA A 181 -18.47 3.13 26.37
CA ALA A 181 -19.04 4.08 25.43
C ALA A 181 -18.05 4.34 24.28
N PRO A 182 -18.54 4.66 23.07
CA PRO A 182 -17.67 5.12 22.00
C PRO A 182 -16.99 6.42 22.40
N LEU A 183 -15.74 6.60 21.99
CA LEU A 183 -14.97 7.81 22.20
C LEU A 183 -14.60 8.41 20.83
N LEU A 184 -14.68 9.74 20.70
CA LEU A 184 -14.55 10.43 19.40
C LEU A 184 -15.53 9.85 18.35
N ASP A 185 -15.11 9.76 17.10
CA ASP A 185 -15.94 9.46 15.93
C ASP A 185 -15.69 8.07 15.30
N ARG A 186 -14.59 7.39 15.66
CA ARG A 186 -14.24 6.06 15.12
C ARG A 186 -13.25 5.30 15.98
N ALA A 187 -13.22 3.97 15.82
CA ALA A 187 -12.22 3.04 16.33
C ALA A 187 -11.95 3.02 17.85
N LEU A 188 -12.50 3.97 18.62
CA LEU A 188 -12.17 4.21 20.02
C LEU A 188 -13.38 3.94 20.93
N ALA A 189 -13.11 3.34 22.08
CA ALA A 189 -14.07 3.20 23.16
C ALA A 189 -13.39 3.40 24.52
N THR A 190 -14.17 3.74 25.53
CA THR A 190 -13.69 3.89 26.89
C THR A 190 -14.75 3.47 27.89
N ASN A 191 -14.30 3.02 29.06
CA ASN A 191 -15.14 2.84 30.24
C ASN A 191 -14.97 4.01 31.24
N GLY A 192 -14.31 5.10 30.84
CA GLY A 192 -13.97 6.24 31.69
C GLY A 192 -12.62 6.12 32.42
N GLU A 193 -12.06 4.92 32.53
CA GLU A 193 -10.74 4.67 33.16
C GLU A 193 -9.67 4.32 32.12
N GLN A 194 -10.03 3.49 31.14
CA GLN A 194 -9.13 2.99 30.10
C GLN A 194 -9.68 3.32 28.72
N VAL A 195 -8.80 3.74 27.81
CA VAL A 195 -9.13 3.91 26.39
C VAL A 195 -8.71 2.66 25.62
N TYR A 196 -9.53 2.27 24.65
CA TYR A 196 -9.26 1.20 23.70
C TYR A 196 -9.31 1.72 22.28
N HIS A 197 -8.29 1.41 21.47
CA HIS A 197 -8.29 1.63 20.03
C HIS A 197 -8.36 0.28 19.30
N ARG A 198 -9.44 0.06 18.55
CA ARG A 198 -9.77 -1.22 17.87
C ARG A 198 -9.69 -2.42 18.80
N GLY A 199 -10.22 -2.29 20.02
CA GLY A 199 -10.20 -3.31 21.06
C GLY A 199 -8.85 -3.54 21.76
N LEU A 200 -7.80 -2.79 21.42
CA LEU A 200 -6.51 -2.84 22.13
C LEU A 200 -6.44 -1.71 23.16
N PRO A 201 -5.99 -1.98 24.40
CA PRO A 201 -5.82 -0.94 25.40
C PRO A 201 -4.75 0.06 24.96
N MET A 202 -4.98 1.33 25.28
CA MET A 202 -4.03 2.43 25.11
C MET A 202 -3.40 2.76 26.47
N PRO A 203 -2.16 2.33 26.75
CA PRO A 203 -1.53 2.57 28.05
C PRO A 203 -1.47 4.07 28.37
N GLU A 204 -1.80 4.45 29.61
CA GLU A 204 -1.66 5.82 30.13
C GLU A 204 -2.53 6.88 29.43
N ALA A 205 -3.44 6.47 28.53
CA ALA A 205 -4.28 7.39 27.78
C ALA A 205 -5.42 7.93 28.63
N HIS A 206 -5.56 9.25 28.65
CA HIS A 206 -6.62 9.94 29.38
C HIS A 206 -7.84 10.21 28.49
N PRO A 207 -9.03 9.61 28.77
CA PRO A 207 -10.19 9.74 27.89
C PRO A 207 -10.68 11.19 27.70
N ALA A 208 -10.58 12.02 28.74
CA ALA A 208 -11.14 13.38 28.73
C ALA A 208 -10.38 14.37 27.84
N GLY A 209 -9.07 14.15 27.64
CA GLY A 209 -8.20 15.01 26.81
C GLY A 209 -7.95 14.47 25.41
N LEU A 210 -8.41 13.25 25.11
CA LEU A 210 -8.07 12.56 23.87
C LEU A 210 -8.64 13.28 22.64
N ARG A 211 -7.77 13.55 21.66
CA ARG A 211 -8.11 14.16 20.37
C ARG A 211 -7.27 13.59 19.24
N TRP A 212 -7.81 13.64 18.02
CA TRP A 212 -7.01 13.43 16.82
C TRP A 212 -6.00 14.56 16.64
N ILE A 213 -4.74 14.24 16.37
CA ILE A 213 -3.75 15.23 15.97
C ILE A 213 -4.13 15.72 14.57
N PRO A 214 -4.19 17.05 14.32
CA PRO A 214 -4.70 17.59 13.07
C PRO A 214 -3.86 17.14 11.88
N HIS A 215 -4.55 16.74 10.81
CA HIS A 215 -3.89 16.43 9.55
C HIS A 215 -3.72 17.69 8.71
N ASP A 216 -2.50 17.93 8.31
CA ASP A 216 -2.09 19.04 7.50
C ASP A 216 -1.91 18.59 6.05
N SER A 217 -3.03 18.48 5.33
CA SER A 217 -3.03 18.06 3.92
C SER A 217 -3.47 19.19 3.01
N ALA A 218 -2.70 19.40 1.93
CA ALA A 218 -3.12 20.22 0.80
C ALA A 218 -4.35 19.66 0.05
N ARG A 219 -4.72 18.38 0.29
CA ARG A 219 -5.78 17.66 -0.44
C ARG A 219 -7.08 17.49 0.38
N GLY A 220 -7.20 18.19 1.52
CA GLY A 220 -8.37 18.15 2.40
C GLY A 220 -8.18 17.30 3.65
N ALA A 221 -9.10 17.41 4.61
CA ALA A 221 -9.02 16.67 5.86
C ALA A 221 -8.99 15.15 5.60
N ARG A 222 -7.96 14.49 6.12
CA ARG A 222 -7.88 13.04 6.21
C ARG A 222 -7.97 12.63 7.67
N ASP A 223 -8.45 11.42 7.86
CA ASP A 223 -8.44 10.74 9.15
C ASP A 223 -7.00 10.63 9.67
N SER A 224 -6.71 11.25 10.81
CA SER A 224 -5.44 11.07 11.49
C SER A 224 -5.38 9.68 12.13
N GLU A 225 -4.19 9.09 12.17
CA GLU A 225 -3.94 7.85 12.94
C GLU A 225 -3.18 8.16 14.25
N TYR A 226 -2.87 9.43 14.50
CA TYR A 226 -2.23 9.88 15.73
C TYR A 226 -3.21 10.57 16.66
N LEU A 227 -3.06 10.29 17.94
CA LEU A 227 -3.87 10.82 19.03
C LEU A 227 -2.97 11.54 20.03
N GLY A 228 -3.47 12.63 20.61
CA GLY A 228 -2.89 13.28 21.77
C GLY A 228 -3.92 13.36 22.88
N ASP A 229 -3.51 13.25 24.14
CA ASP A 229 -4.42 13.36 25.30
C ASP A 229 -4.13 14.56 26.21
N GLY A 230 -3.26 15.48 25.76
CA GLY A 230 -2.73 16.60 26.55
C GLY A 230 -1.40 16.33 27.25
N GLU A 231 -1.00 15.07 27.40
CA GLU A 231 0.29 14.68 28.01
C GLU A 231 1.10 13.75 27.10
N HIS A 232 0.46 12.73 26.55
CA HIS A 232 1.05 11.67 25.75
C HIS A 232 0.55 11.72 24.30
N VAL A 233 1.42 11.25 23.39
CA VAL A 233 1.08 11.06 21.99
C VAL A 233 1.07 9.58 21.66
N TYR A 234 0.12 9.18 20.82
CA TYR A 234 -0.07 7.81 20.39
C TYR A 234 -0.10 7.72 18.88
N PHE A 235 0.48 6.66 18.34
CA PHE A 235 0.10 6.15 17.03
C PHE A 235 -0.85 4.97 17.25
N GLN A 236 -2.12 5.13 16.87
CA GLN A 236 -3.18 4.19 17.21
C GLN A 236 -3.29 3.94 18.72
N HIS A 237 -2.81 2.79 19.19
CA HIS A 237 -2.84 2.38 20.60
C HIS A 237 -1.47 2.43 21.27
N SER A 238 -0.41 2.68 20.50
CA SER A 238 0.97 2.62 20.96
C SER A 238 1.46 4.01 21.36
N PRO A 239 1.98 4.20 22.59
CA PRO A 239 2.55 5.47 23.01
C PRO A 239 3.84 5.77 22.23
N LEU A 240 4.07 7.06 21.99
CA LEU A 240 5.27 7.58 21.33
C LEU A 240 6.15 8.34 22.33
N PRO A 241 7.47 8.40 22.12
CA PRO A 241 8.40 9.06 23.03
C PRO A 241 8.42 10.59 22.81
N LEU A 242 7.25 11.24 22.90
CA LEU A 242 7.06 12.69 22.88
C LEU A 242 5.80 13.09 23.67
N SER A 243 5.77 14.35 24.11
CA SER A 243 4.64 14.90 24.85
C SER A 243 3.66 15.62 23.92
N ASP A 244 2.36 15.53 24.22
CA ASP A 244 1.34 16.18 23.41
C ASP A 244 1.37 17.71 23.54
N HIS A 245 0.98 18.38 22.45
CA HIS A 245 0.65 19.80 22.41
C HIS A 245 -0.03 20.23 21.10
N ASP A 246 -0.62 21.42 21.12
CA ASP A 246 -1.39 21.98 20.00
C ASP A 246 -0.57 22.31 18.73
N GLY A 247 0.75 22.20 18.81
CA GLY A 247 1.64 22.47 17.67
C GLY A 247 1.89 21.24 16.79
N LEU A 248 1.58 20.04 17.29
CA LEU A 248 1.76 18.81 16.54
C LEU A 248 0.81 18.76 15.35
N TYR A 249 1.31 18.27 14.23
CA TYR A 249 0.48 17.98 13.07
C TYR A 249 0.97 16.77 12.30
N CYS A 250 0.04 16.12 11.61
CA CYS A 250 0.31 14.98 10.77
C CYS A 250 0.35 15.40 9.30
N LEU A 251 1.11 14.69 8.48
CA LEU A 251 1.14 14.89 7.04
C LEU A 251 1.30 13.55 6.32
N GLU A 252 0.80 13.48 5.10
CA GLU A 252 0.88 12.31 4.24
C GLU A 252 1.26 12.76 2.83
N ASN A 253 2.09 11.97 2.16
CA ASN A 253 2.39 12.17 0.76
C ASN A 253 1.37 11.39 -0.10
N ALA A 254 0.77 12.05 -1.08
CA ALA A 254 -0.20 11.48 -2.01
C ALA A 254 0.27 10.21 -2.74
N PHE A 255 1.58 10.05 -2.97
CA PHE A 255 2.15 8.86 -3.58
C PHE A 255 2.51 7.76 -2.58
N GLY A 256 2.78 8.14 -1.33
CA GLY A 256 3.02 7.23 -0.22
C GLY A 256 1.72 6.83 0.46
N LYS A 257 0.75 6.27 -0.28
CA LYS A 257 -0.65 5.97 0.12
C LYS A 257 -0.84 5.10 1.40
N HIS A 258 0.24 4.80 2.11
CA HIS A 258 0.28 4.01 3.32
C HIS A 258 1.26 4.58 4.35
N PHE A 259 1.76 5.82 4.23
CA PHE A 259 2.69 6.39 5.21
C PHE A 259 2.24 7.77 5.68
N VAL A 260 2.17 7.92 7.00
CA VAL A 260 1.85 9.17 7.68
C VAL A 260 3.00 9.59 8.57
N TYR A 261 3.32 10.88 8.51
CA TYR A 261 4.33 11.49 9.36
C TYR A 261 3.65 12.30 10.47
N LEU A 262 4.22 12.25 11.66
CA LEU A 262 3.95 13.19 12.74
C LEU A 262 5.15 14.13 12.86
N PHE A 263 4.90 15.43 12.91
CA PHE A 263 5.92 16.45 13.06
C PHE A 263 5.74 17.24 14.35
N ASP A 264 6.82 17.37 15.11
CA ASP A 264 6.92 18.26 16.25
C ASP A 264 7.69 19.54 15.86
N PRO A 265 7.01 20.70 15.72
CA PRO A 265 7.67 21.95 15.38
C PRO A 265 8.51 22.55 16.52
N ARG A 266 8.41 22.06 17.76
CA ARG A 266 9.17 22.60 18.90
C ARG A 266 10.64 22.22 18.82
N ASP A 267 10.94 20.97 18.52
CA ASP A 267 12.31 20.45 18.40
C ASP A 267 12.66 19.95 16.98
N GLY A 268 11.71 20.03 16.05
CA GLY A 268 11.85 19.62 14.67
C GLY A 268 11.92 18.11 14.50
N MET A 269 11.44 17.31 15.46
CA MET A 269 11.42 15.86 15.33
C MET A 269 10.32 15.39 14.37
N VAL A 270 10.62 14.30 13.66
CA VAL A 270 9.73 13.66 12.70
C VAL A 270 9.60 12.19 13.07
N TYR A 271 8.39 11.66 12.98
CA TYR A 271 8.10 10.25 13.18
C TYR A 271 7.37 9.73 11.94
N ALA A 272 7.85 8.65 11.35
CA ALA A 272 7.20 7.99 10.22
C ALA A 272 6.48 6.74 10.71
N ASN A 273 5.25 6.55 10.23
CA ASN A 273 4.49 5.34 10.44
C ASN A 273 3.83 4.91 9.14
N GLU A 274 3.82 3.60 8.92
CA GLU A 274 2.93 3.02 7.92
C GLU A 274 1.49 3.10 8.45
N ILE A 275 0.59 3.81 7.77
CA ILE A 275 -0.85 3.61 7.90
C ILE A 275 -1.10 2.17 7.43
N PRO A 276 -1.50 1.26 8.33
CA PRO A 276 -1.61 -0.13 7.95
C PRO A 276 -2.51 -0.29 6.72
N GLY A 277 -1.96 -0.89 5.66
CA GLY A 277 -2.75 -1.78 4.83
C GLY A 277 -3.28 -2.89 5.74
N ASP A 278 -4.42 -3.47 5.37
CA ASP A 278 -5.21 -4.35 6.22
C ASP A 278 -4.44 -5.60 6.76
N ASN A 279 -3.18 -5.85 6.41
CA ASN A 279 -2.59 -7.18 6.37
C ASN A 279 -1.16 -7.39 6.94
N ALA A 280 -0.51 -6.42 7.61
CA ALA A 280 0.89 -6.59 8.04
C ALA A 280 1.13 -6.44 9.57
N PRO A 281 2.01 -7.27 10.18
CA PRO A 281 2.65 -6.96 11.46
C PRO A 281 3.42 -5.63 11.35
N ARG A 282 3.34 -4.81 12.41
CA ARG A 282 3.79 -3.43 12.38
C ARG A 282 5.30 -3.31 12.63
N PRO A 283 6.05 -2.50 11.88
CA PRO A 283 7.24 -1.89 12.44
C PRO A 283 6.83 -0.91 13.56
N PRO A 284 7.64 -0.73 14.61
CA PRO A 284 7.42 0.35 15.56
C PRO A 284 7.47 1.69 14.82
N THR A 285 6.78 2.70 15.36
CA THR A 285 6.95 4.07 14.89
C THR A 285 8.41 4.42 14.77
N THR A 286 8.83 4.86 13.58
CA THR A 286 10.23 5.14 13.30
C THR A 286 10.51 6.62 13.52
N PRO A 287 11.19 7.00 14.62
CA PRO A 287 11.66 8.37 14.77
C PRO A 287 12.81 8.63 13.79
N PHE A 288 12.84 9.84 13.25
CA PHE A 288 14.01 10.29 12.53
C PHE A 288 15.21 10.43 13.49
N PRO A 289 16.45 10.17 13.03
CA PRO A 289 17.61 10.25 13.91
C PRO A 289 17.78 11.64 14.54
N ARG A 290 17.58 11.75 15.86
CA ARG A 290 17.67 13.03 16.60
C ARG A 290 19.00 13.77 16.39
N ALA A 291 20.09 13.06 16.06
CA ALA A 291 21.39 13.65 15.74
C ALA A 291 21.39 14.60 14.52
N HIS A 292 20.34 14.58 13.69
CA HIS A 292 20.17 15.50 12.57
C HIS A 292 19.00 16.46 12.74
N ALA A 293 18.26 16.38 13.85
CA ALA A 293 17.25 17.37 14.18
C ALA A 293 17.91 18.75 14.48
N PRO A 294 17.19 19.88 14.31
CA PRO A 294 15.79 19.97 13.89
C PRO A 294 15.62 19.71 12.39
N TYR A 295 14.58 18.94 12.05
CA TYR A 295 14.12 18.79 10.68
C TYR A 295 13.09 19.88 10.34
N ALA A 296 13.03 20.25 9.07
CA ALA A 296 12.02 21.14 8.52
C ALA A 296 11.45 20.53 7.24
N LEU A 297 10.13 20.51 7.10
CA LEU A 297 9.50 20.06 5.87
C LEU A 297 9.93 20.97 4.70
N LEU A 298 10.41 20.38 3.60
CA LEU A 298 10.81 21.17 2.42
C LEU A 298 9.60 21.87 1.79
N SER A 299 8.50 21.13 1.59
CA SER A 299 7.25 21.67 1.07
C SER A 299 6.07 20.79 1.46
N ARG A 300 4.89 21.43 1.55
CA ARG A 300 3.60 20.76 1.72
C ARG A 300 3.02 20.26 0.41
N ALA A 301 3.53 20.75 -0.72
CA ALA A 301 3.22 20.22 -2.02
C ALA A 301 3.94 18.87 -2.21
N ASP A 302 3.21 17.90 -2.74
CA ASP A 302 3.69 16.55 -3.02
C ASP A 302 3.44 16.13 -4.47
N SER A 303 2.98 17.06 -5.30
CA SER A 303 2.54 16.83 -6.68
C SER A 303 3.60 16.17 -7.55
N HIS A 304 4.86 16.58 -7.40
CA HIS A 304 6.02 16.03 -8.11
C HIS A 304 7.07 15.45 -7.15
N ALA A 305 6.61 14.72 -6.12
CA ALA A 305 7.52 14.05 -5.19
C ALA A 305 6.97 12.70 -4.71
N TYR A 306 7.67 11.61 -5.00
CA TYR A 306 7.36 10.29 -4.44
C TYR A 306 7.78 10.16 -2.97
N HIS A 307 8.68 11.02 -2.49
CA HIS A 307 9.19 11.03 -1.13
C HIS A 307 8.89 12.37 -0.46
N THR A 308 8.48 12.34 0.82
CA THR A 308 8.45 13.56 1.65
C THR A 308 9.87 13.95 2.02
N LEU A 309 10.30 15.16 1.65
CA LEU A 309 11.65 15.63 1.87
C LEU A 309 11.74 16.53 3.12
N TRP A 310 12.71 16.21 3.98
CA TRP A 310 12.97 16.89 5.24
C TRP A 310 14.37 17.51 5.21
N LEU A 311 14.44 18.83 5.39
CA LEU A 311 15.67 19.58 5.48
C LEU A 311 16.23 19.51 6.89
N ALA A 312 17.54 19.32 7.02
CA ALA A 312 18.30 19.47 8.25
C ALA A 312 19.63 20.18 7.94
N GLU A 313 20.39 20.54 8.98
CA GLU A 313 21.71 21.19 8.79
C GLU A 313 22.66 20.30 7.96
N GLY A 314 22.66 19.00 8.26
CA GLY A 314 23.54 18.00 7.66
C GLY A 314 23.08 17.44 6.33
N GLY A 315 21.89 17.79 5.82
CA GLY A 315 21.41 17.24 4.55
C GLY A 315 19.91 17.31 4.33
N VAL A 316 19.47 16.70 3.23
CA VAL A 316 18.07 16.39 2.94
C VAL A 316 17.82 14.91 3.26
N TYR A 317 16.72 14.62 3.94
CA TYR A 317 16.36 13.29 4.42
C TYR A 317 14.97 12.90 3.94
N PHE A 318 14.73 11.60 3.80
CA PHE A 318 13.42 11.03 3.52
C PHE A 318 13.31 9.67 4.19
N TYR A 319 12.09 9.15 4.33
CA TYR A 319 11.87 7.79 4.79
C TYR A 319 11.74 6.87 3.57
N ASP A 320 12.62 5.89 3.47
CA ASP A 320 12.53 4.84 2.44
C ASP A 320 11.53 3.79 2.92
N THR A 321 10.35 3.78 2.29
CA THR A 321 9.25 2.87 2.65
C THR A 321 9.52 1.41 2.31
N ARG A 322 10.57 1.12 1.52
CA ARG A 322 10.94 -0.24 1.14
C ARG A 322 12.03 -0.79 2.06
N GLU A 323 13.01 0.04 2.40
CA GLU A 323 14.08 -0.32 3.34
C GLU A 323 13.70 -0.08 4.82
N ASP A 324 12.52 0.49 5.05
CA ASP A 324 11.92 0.75 6.37
C ASP A 324 12.82 1.58 7.29
N ARG A 325 13.46 2.62 6.72
CA ARG A 325 14.39 3.48 7.46
C ARG A 325 14.49 4.88 6.89
N VAL A 326 15.02 5.79 7.70
CA VAL A 326 15.36 7.14 7.26
C VAL A 326 16.68 7.11 6.48
N GLU A 327 16.64 7.67 5.29
CA GLU A 327 17.77 7.79 4.37
C GLU A 327 18.16 9.24 4.17
N ARG A 328 19.46 9.45 3.93
CA ARG A 328 20.02 10.76 3.57
C ARG A 328 20.15 10.85 2.06
N MET A 329 19.45 11.81 1.46
CA MET A 329 19.49 12.09 0.02
C MET A 329 20.80 12.77 -0.40
N GLY A 330 21.35 13.65 0.45
CA GLY A 330 22.62 14.35 0.19
C GLY A 330 22.74 15.66 0.97
N ASP A 331 23.72 16.49 0.62
CA ASP A 331 23.94 17.81 1.22
C ASP A 331 22.73 18.72 0.99
N ASN A 332 22.43 19.63 1.93
CA ASN A 332 21.26 20.50 1.83
C ASN A 332 21.52 21.69 0.87
N PRO A 333 20.95 21.71 -0.36
CA PRO A 333 21.21 22.78 -1.32
C PRO A 333 20.48 24.08 -0.97
N PHE A 334 19.52 24.02 -0.04
CA PHE A 334 18.78 25.17 0.48
C PHE A 334 19.53 25.89 1.61
N ARG A 335 20.63 25.30 2.11
CA ARG A 335 21.44 25.92 3.17
C ARG A 335 22.05 27.23 2.68
N GLY A 336 22.02 28.25 3.55
CA GLY A 336 22.62 29.57 3.30
C GLY A 336 21.82 30.50 2.38
N GLY A 337 20.81 29.99 1.66
CA GLY A 337 19.90 30.79 0.84
C GLY A 337 18.59 31.09 1.58
N ARG A 338 17.98 32.25 1.31
CA ARG A 338 16.62 32.58 1.79
C ARG A 338 15.57 32.12 0.79
N PHE A 339 15.57 30.83 0.49
CA PHE A 339 14.65 30.24 -0.48
C PHE A 339 13.19 30.42 -0.04
N ARG A 340 12.34 30.84 -0.97
CA ARG A 340 10.89 30.90 -0.81
C ARG A 340 10.24 30.06 -1.89
N GLU A 341 9.23 29.28 -1.52
CA GLU A 341 8.39 28.55 -2.47
C GLU A 341 7.46 29.54 -3.19
N ILE A 342 7.66 29.73 -4.50
CA ILE A 342 6.88 30.67 -5.32
C ILE A 342 5.71 29.99 -6.03
N ALA A 343 5.84 28.68 -6.28
CA ALA A 343 4.83 27.76 -6.77
C ALA A 343 5.12 26.37 -6.17
N PRO A 344 4.14 25.44 -6.16
CA PRO A 344 4.34 24.09 -5.63
C PRO A 344 5.66 23.48 -6.12
N LEU A 345 6.55 23.15 -5.18
CA LEU A 345 7.85 22.53 -5.42
C LEU A 345 8.86 23.39 -6.24
N VAL A 346 8.63 24.69 -6.38
CA VAL A 346 9.53 25.64 -7.05
C VAL A 346 9.96 26.75 -6.08
N PHE A 347 11.26 26.85 -5.83
CA PHE A 347 11.85 27.69 -4.79
C PHE A 347 12.87 28.66 -5.37
N THR A 348 12.96 29.87 -4.84
CA THR A 348 14.00 30.83 -5.24
C THR A 348 14.49 31.65 -4.04
N ASP A 349 15.80 31.93 -4.02
CA ASP A 349 16.43 32.91 -3.12
C ASP A 349 16.72 34.24 -3.84
N GLY A 350 16.20 34.41 -5.06
CA GLY A 350 16.45 35.53 -5.97
C GLY A 350 17.56 35.23 -6.98
N ALA A 351 18.67 34.63 -6.53
CA ALA A 351 19.83 34.31 -7.37
C ALA A 351 19.68 32.94 -8.04
N ARG A 352 19.28 31.93 -7.27
CA ARG A 352 19.05 30.56 -7.73
C ARG A 352 17.57 30.24 -7.74
N THR A 353 17.17 29.34 -8.63
CA THR A 353 15.86 28.72 -8.59
C THR A 353 16.05 27.21 -8.54
N LEU A 354 15.60 26.62 -7.44
CA LEU A 354 15.61 25.19 -7.23
C LEU A 354 14.19 24.66 -7.42
N PHE A 355 14.05 23.42 -7.86
CA PHE A 355 12.76 22.77 -7.90
C PHE A 355 12.89 21.27 -7.68
N VAL A 356 11.81 20.65 -7.19
CA VAL A 356 11.70 19.20 -7.06
C VAL A 356 10.96 18.67 -8.28
N ASP A 357 11.45 17.58 -8.86
CA ASP A 357 10.76 16.85 -9.94
C ASP A 357 10.64 15.37 -9.58
N ALA A 358 9.62 14.70 -10.09
CA ALA A 358 9.46 13.26 -9.94
C ALA A 358 9.43 12.57 -11.30
N PHE A 359 10.09 11.42 -11.41
CA PHE A 359 10.08 10.66 -12.66
C PHE A 359 10.20 9.15 -12.42
N ASN A 360 9.69 8.41 -13.41
CA ASN A 360 9.71 6.97 -13.44
C ASN A 360 10.83 6.45 -14.35
N VAL A 361 11.72 5.60 -13.81
CA VAL A 361 12.68 4.86 -14.62
C VAL A 361 12.08 3.53 -15.02
N TRP A 362 11.80 3.39 -16.32
CA TRP A 362 11.30 2.14 -16.90
C TRP A 362 12.43 1.35 -17.52
N ARG A 363 12.47 0.04 -17.23
CA ARG A 363 13.39 -0.89 -17.88
C ARG A 363 12.64 -1.80 -18.83
N ARG A 364 13.37 -2.36 -19.80
CA ARG A 364 12.84 -3.29 -20.79
C ARG A 364 13.52 -4.65 -20.63
N SER A 365 12.73 -5.70 -20.51
CA SER A 365 13.17 -7.09 -20.66
C SER A 365 12.86 -7.59 -22.08
N ARG A 366 13.24 -8.84 -22.37
CA ARG A 366 12.97 -9.49 -23.67
C ARG A 366 11.50 -9.48 -24.09
N SER A 367 10.56 -9.41 -23.15
CA SER A 367 9.12 -9.49 -23.43
C SER A 367 8.27 -8.35 -22.86
N ARG A 368 8.78 -7.53 -21.93
CA ARG A 368 7.96 -6.52 -21.23
C ARG A 368 8.75 -5.26 -20.87
N ARG A 369 8.04 -4.12 -20.82
CA ARG A 369 8.50 -2.90 -20.15
C ARG A 369 7.95 -2.94 -18.72
N TYR A 370 8.77 -2.62 -17.73
CA TYR A 370 8.36 -2.61 -16.32
C TYR A 370 8.95 -1.39 -15.60
N LEU A 371 8.25 -0.92 -14.58
CA LEU A 371 8.70 0.18 -13.75
C LEU A 371 9.81 -0.33 -12.84
N ALA A 372 11.03 0.17 -13.02
CA ALA A 372 12.18 -0.27 -12.25
C ALA A 372 12.29 0.53 -10.95
N SER A 373 12.20 1.86 -11.05
CA SER A 373 12.28 2.75 -9.90
C SER A 373 11.52 4.06 -10.12
N ARG A 374 11.17 4.66 -8.98
CA ARG A 374 10.57 5.98 -8.83
C ARG A 374 11.59 6.92 -8.22
N HIS A 375 11.72 8.11 -8.78
CA HIS A 375 12.73 9.07 -8.39
C HIS A 375 12.10 10.38 -7.96
N THR A 376 12.66 10.98 -6.92
CA THR A 376 12.39 12.37 -6.50
C THR A 376 13.72 13.08 -6.50
N ALA A 377 13.88 14.08 -7.35
CA ALA A 377 15.14 14.76 -7.55
C ALA A 377 15.01 16.26 -7.33
N VAL A 378 16.07 16.87 -6.80
CA VAL A 378 16.17 18.33 -6.64
C VAL A 378 17.09 18.85 -7.74
N TYR A 379 16.60 19.81 -8.51
CA TYR A 379 17.33 20.44 -9.60
C TYR A 379 17.58 21.92 -9.33
N SER A 380 18.68 22.45 -9.84
CA SER A 380 18.88 23.87 -10.08
C SER A 380 18.52 24.19 -11.53
N LEU A 381 17.76 25.26 -11.77
CA LEU A 381 17.58 25.79 -13.12
C LEU A 381 18.84 26.53 -13.56
N ASP A 382 19.32 26.18 -14.74
CA ASP A 382 20.52 26.78 -15.33
C ASP A 382 20.15 27.95 -16.26
N ASP A 383 21.12 28.80 -16.57
CA ASP A 383 21.03 29.87 -17.57
C ASP A 383 19.80 30.78 -17.42
N LEU A 384 19.39 31.05 -16.17
CA LEU A 384 18.25 31.90 -15.90
C LEU A 384 18.54 33.37 -16.25
N PRO A 385 17.60 34.08 -16.92
CA PRO A 385 17.72 35.52 -17.13
C PRO A 385 17.77 36.29 -15.82
N GLU A 386 18.40 37.47 -15.85
CA GLU A 386 18.34 38.42 -14.73
C GLU A 386 16.89 38.89 -14.45
N GLY A 387 16.67 39.34 -13.22
CA GLY A 387 15.39 39.89 -12.76
C GLY A 387 14.57 38.92 -11.90
N GLU A 388 13.49 39.44 -11.34
CA GLU A 388 12.63 38.70 -10.43
C GLU A 388 11.59 37.85 -11.15
N TRP A 389 11.15 36.77 -10.48
CA TRP A 389 10.02 35.98 -10.94
C TRP A 389 8.73 36.77 -10.80
N ARG A 390 7.98 36.90 -11.90
CA ARG A 390 6.66 37.55 -11.91
C ARG A 390 5.61 36.59 -12.41
N ALA A 391 4.61 36.31 -11.57
CA ALA A 391 3.47 35.52 -12.01
C ALA A 391 2.62 36.29 -13.02
N LEU A 392 2.30 35.64 -14.13
CA LEU A 392 1.33 36.10 -15.11
C LEU A 392 -0.04 35.47 -14.87
N ARG A 393 -0.08 34.25 -14.31
CA ARG A 393 -1.30 33.56 -13.86
C ARG A 393 -0.97 32.57 -12.73
N ARG A 394 -1.73 32.57 -11.63
CA ARG A 394 -1.54 31.67 -10.46
C ARG A 394 -2.76 30.82 -10.11
N ALA A 395 -3.62 30.54 -11.08
CA ALA A 395 -4.89 29.84 -10.86
C ALA A 395 -4.99 28.59 -11.74
N GLY A 396 -5.68 27.58 -11.21
CA GLY A 396 -5.96 26.33 -11.89
C GLY A 396 -4.83 25.30 -11.79
N LEU A 397 -4.84 24.35 -12.72
CA LEU A 397 -3.91 23.22 -12.78
C LEU A 397 -2.43 23.63 -12.91
N TYR A 398 -2.18 24.81 -13.48
CA TYR A 398 -0.83 25.31 -13.78
C TYR A 398 -0.70 26.79 -13.43
N SER A 399 0.53 27.25 -13.22
CA SER A 399 0.86 28.66 -13.09
C SER A 399 1.84 29.11 -14.18
N VAL A 400 1.62 30.31 -14.72
CA VAL A 400 2.44 30.89 -15.79
C VAL A 400 3.25 32.03 -15.21
N TRP A 401 4.56 32.00 -15.45
CA TRP A 401 5.53 32.91 -14.85
C TRP A 401 6.46 33.51 -15.90
N ALA A 402 7.00 34.68 -15.57
CA ALA A 402 8.03 35.36 -16.34
C ALA A 402 9.28 35.56 -15.48
N LYS A 403 10.45 35.41 -16.10
CA LYS A 403 11.74 35.88 -15.57
C LYS A 403 12.49 36.54 -16.72
N GLY A 404 12.64 37.87 -16.65
CA GLY A 404 13.05 38.66 -17.81
C GLY A 404 12.13 38.46 -19.02
N GLN A 405 12.72 38.14 -20.17
CA GLN A 405 11.98 37.89 -21.41
C GLN A 405 11.47 36.45 -21.55
N GLU A 406 11.98 35.52 -20.75
CA GLU A 406 11.57 34.12 -20.78
C GLU A 406 10.25 33.89 -20.06
N ARG A 407 9.57 32.82 -20.44
CA ARG A 407 8.25 32.43 -19.92
C ARG A 407 8.27 30.97 -19.53
N TYR A 408 7.64 30.68 -18.40
CA TYR A 408 7.65 29.36 -17.79
C TYR A 408 6.25 28.94 -17.39
N LEU A 409 5.99 27.64 -17.50
CA LEU A 409 4.83 26.97 -16.97
C LEU A 409 5.31 26.13 -15.78
N PHE A 410 4.74 26.37 -14.61
CA PHE A 410 4.94 25.54 -13.43
C PHE A 410 3.69 24.70 -13.19
N ASP A 411 3.90 23.42 -12.97
CA ASP A 411 2.83 22.50 -12.69
C ASP A 411 2.44 22.48 -11.21
N ASN A 412 1.14 22.64 -10.91
CA ASN A 412 0.69 22.73 -9.52
C ASN A 412 0.20 21.39 -8.96
N TYR A 413 -0.22 20.42 -9.79
CA TYR A 413 -0.94 19.21 -9.35
C TYR A 413 -0.21 17.89 -9.61
N GLY A 414 0.84 17.86 -10.42
CA GLY A 414 1.80 16.76 -10.40
C GLY A 414 1.58 15.65 -11.41
N GLU A 415 2.31 14.56 -11.21
CA GLU A 415 2.16 13.34 -12.02
C GLU A 415 0.74 12.74 -11.92
N GLY A 416 0.01 13.01 -10.83
CA GLY A 416 -1.36 12.51 -10.63
C GLY A 416 -2.36 12.94 -11.72
N GLN A 417 -2.11 14.06 -12.42
CA GLN A 417 -2.88 14.50 -13.59
C GLN A 417 -2.22 14.10 -14.92
N GLY A 418 -1.06 13.44 -14.88
CA GLY A 418 -0.33 12.95 -16.03
C GLY A 418 0.56 13.98 -16.71
N VAL A 419 1.00 15.05 -16.03
CA VAL A 419 2.04 15.97 -16.52
C VAL A 419 3.40 15.49 -16.02
N ASP A 420 4.39 15.42 -16.90
CA ASP A 420 5.66 14.73 -16.62
C ASP A 420 6.65 15.54 -15.78
N HIS A 421 6.63 16.87 -15.88
CA HIS A 421 7.63 17.73 -15.23
C HIS A 421 6.99 18.91 -14.49
N THR A 422 7.66 19.31 -13.41
CA THR A 422 7.30 20.45 -12.57
C THR A 422 7.47 21.77 -13.30
N VAL A 423 8.50 21.89 -14.16
CA VAL A 423 8.86 23.14 -14.85
C VAL A 423 9.02 22.91 -16.34
N TYR A 424 8.34 23.73 -17.14
CA TYR A 424 8.58 23.88 -18.58
C TYR A 424 8.90 25.34 -18.93
N ARG A 425 9.79 25.53 -19.89
CA ARG A 425 9.97 26.79 -20.61
C ARG A 425 8.98 26.83 -21.78
N ILE A 426 8.30 27.95 -21.96
CA ILE A 426 7.36 28.17 -23.06
C ILE A 426 8.13 28.69 -24.26
N ALA A 427 8.13 27.93 -25.36
CA ALA A 427 9.00 28.19 -26.51
C ALA A 427 8.47 29.28 -27.46
N ASP A 428 7.15 29.53 -27.46
CA ASP A 428 6.52 30.43 -28.43
C ASP A 428 5.34 31.23 -27.85
N SER A 429 5.04 32.35 -28.51
CA SER A 429 4.02 33.29 -28.06
C SER A 429 2.58 32.78 -28.21
N ALA A 430 2.32 31.87 -29.16
CA ALA A 430 0.98 31.31 -29.34
C ALA A 430 0.63 30.38 -28.18
N THR A 431 1.58 29.54 -27.75
CA THR A 431 1.47 28.69 -26.56
C THR A 431 1.29 29.54 -25.30
N LEU A 432 2.06 30.62 -25.15
CA LEU A 432 1.87 31.57 -24.04
C LEU A 432 0.46 32.15 -24.03
N ALA A 433 -0.03 32.66 -25.17
CA ALA A 433 -1.36 33.27 -25.26
C ALA A 433 -2.47 32.28 -24.85
N ARG A 434 -2.37 31.02 -25.31
CA ARG A 434 -3.31 29.96 -24.90
C ARG A 434 -3.25 29.67 -23.41
N LEU A 435 -2.04 29.51 -22.85
CA LEU A 435 -1.84 29.24 -21.42
C LEU A 435 -2.28 30.40 -20.53
N LEU A 436 -2.38 31.63 -21.04
CA LEU A 436 -2.94 32.76 -20.31
C LEU A 436 -4.46 32.84 -20.43
N GLY A 437 -5.02 32.53 -21.61
CA GLY A 437 -6.45 32.65 -21.90
C GLY A 437 -7.32 31.47 -21.46
N GLU A 438 -6.77 30.26 -21.36
CA GLU A 438 -7.54 29.02 -21.17
C GLU A 438 -6.93 28.14 -20.06
N GLU A 439 -7.76 27.40 -19.33
CA GLU A 439 -7.30 26.30 -18.47
C GLU A 439 -7.25 25.01 -19.31
N LEU A 440 -6.05 24.58 -19.63
CA LEU A 440 -5.82 23.42 -20.50
C LEU A 440 -5.84 22.13 -19.70
N GLY A 441 -6.27 21.03 -20.32
CA GLY A 441 -6.12 19.70 -19.72
C GLY A 441 -4.69 19.15 -19.87
N SER A 442 -4.32 18.18 -19.03
CA SER A 442 -3.00 17.53 -19.09
C SER A 442 -2.68 16.91 -20.45
N ASN A 443 -3.68 16.37 -21.15
CA ASN A 443 -3.53 15.86 -22.52
C ASN A 443 -3.03 16.92 -23.52
N GLU A 444 -3.43 18.17 -23.35
CA GLU A 444 -2.99 19.28 -24.19
C GLU A 444 -1.58 19.73 -23.82
N ILE A 445 -1.28 19.86 -22.52
CA ILE A 445 0.08 20.15 -22.02
C ILE A 445 1.07 19.11 -22.56
N ASN A 446 0.73 17.82 -22.46
CA ASN A 446 1.57 16.74 -22.97
C ASN A 446 1.72 16.75 -24.50
N ARG A 447 0.73 17.28 -25.22
CA ARG A 447 0.81 17.46 -26.68
C ARG A 447 1.75 18.62 -27.02
N MET A 448 1.65 19.73 -26.29
CA MET A 448 2.56 20.88 -26.44
C MET A 448 4.01 20.49 -26.10
N ALA A 449 4.22 19.70 -25.04
CA ALA A 449 5.53 19.19 -24.67
C ALA A 449 6.12 18.27 -25.76
N ARG A 450 5.33 17.31 -26.26
CA ARG A 450 5.74 16.45 -27.40
C ARG A 450 6.03 17.25 -28.67
N GLY A 451 5.29 18.34 -28.90
CA GLY A 451 5.49 19.27 -30.00
C GLY A 451 6.64 20.26 -29.80
N LYS A 452 7.35 20.21 -28.65
CA LYS A 452 8.44 21.14 -28.26
C LYS A 452 8.00 22.61 -28.11
N HIS A 453 6.71 22.85 -27.90
CA HIS A 453 6.16 24.15 -27.53
C HIS A 453 6.34 24.42 -26.02
N LEU A 454 6.38 23.35 -25.24
CA LEU A 454 6.83 23.33 -23.86
C LEU A 454 8.11 22.50 -23.81
N VAL A 455 9.20 23.10 -23.34
CA VAL A 455 10.52 22.48 -23.35
C VAL A 455 11.02 22.42 -21.93
N VAL A 456 11.54 21.26 -21.52
CA VAL A 456 12.16 21.17 -20.19
C VAL A 456 13.44 22.01 -20.22
N PRO A 457 13.58 23.02 -19.34
CA PRO A 457 14.74 23.91 -19.35
C PRO A 457 16.03 23.18 -18.99
N ALA A 458 17.16 23.82 -19.32
CA ALA A 458 18.47 23.40 -18.84
C ALA A 458 18.48 23.41 -17.30
N ARG A 459 19.02 22.34 -16.73
CA ARG A 459 19.02 22.12 -15.28
C ARG A 459 20.15 21.20 -14.86
N THR A 460 20.65 21.45 -13.67
CA THR A 460 21.64 20.61 -12.99
C THR A 460 20.96 19.82 -11.88
N GLU A 461 21.11 18.49 -11.89
CA GLU A 461 20.68 17.63 -10.79
C GLU A 461 21.58 17.85 -9.58
N LEU A 462 20.99 18.14 -8.43
CA LEU A 462 21.71 18.32 -7.18
C LEU A 462 21.59 17.10 -6.28
N LEU A 463 20.41 16.47 -6.27
CA LEU A 463 20.06 15.37 -5.38
C LEU A 463 19.07 14.42 -6.07
N ASP A 464 19.13 13.12 -5.77
CA ASP A 464 18.18 12.10 -6.24
C ASP A 464 17.87 11.08 -5.14
N ALA A 465 16.58 10.86 -4.86
CA ALA A 465 16.06 9.88 -3.94
C ALA A 465 15.31 8.81 -4.74
N ARG A 466 15.67 7.54 -4.52
CA ARG A 466 15.22 6.43 -5.37
C ARG A 466 14.46 5.39 -4.58
N LEU A 467 13.21 5.17 -4.96
CA LEU A 467 12.41 4.03 -4.54
C LEU A 467 12.46 2.93 -5.60
N GLN A 468 13.01 1.77 -5.25
CA GLN A 468 12.99 0.61 -6.13
C GLN A 468 11.59 -0.01 -6.15
N VAL A 469 10.98 -0.15 -7.33
CA VAL A 469 9.63 -0.74 -7.46
C VAL A 469 9.71 -2.24 -7.79
N SER A 470 10.69 -2.66 -8.61
CA SER A 470 10.84 -4.06 -8.99
C SER A 470 12.16 -4.65 -8.49
N ASN A 471 12.10 -5.61 -7.56
CA ASN A 471 12.98 -6.78 -7.63
C ASN A 471 12.09 -7.94 -8.07
N ARG A 472 12.24 -8.35 -9.32
CA ARG A 472 11.97 -9.74 -9.64
C ARG A 472 13.23 -10.25 -10.30
N SER A 473 14.17 -10.64 -9.46
CA SER A 473 15.00 -11.76 -9.85
C SER A 473 14.04 -12.90 -10.18
N ILE A 474 14.25 -13.61 -11.28
CA ILE A 474 13.47 -14.81 -11.59
C ILE A 474 13.53 -15.81 -10.41
N LEU A 475 14.56 -15.68 -9.57
CA LEU A 475 14.82 -16.42 -8.35
C LEU A 475 13.81 -16.14 -7.23
N ASP A 476 13.27 -14.92 -7.10
CA ASP A 476 12.27 -14.58 -6.07
C ASP A 476 10.92 -15.22 -6.38
N PHE A 477 10.58 -15.28 -7.68
CA PHE A 477 9.36 -15.96 -8.16
C PHE A 477 9.43 -17.47 -7.97
N PHE A 478 10.63 -18.05 -7.91
CA PHE A 478 10.88 -19.48 -7.64
C PHE A 478 11.34 -19.77 -6.20
N GLY A 479 11.44 -18.76 -5.33
CA GLY A 479 11.89 -18.93 -3.95
C GLY A 479 13.30 -19.51 -3.81
N ILE A 480 14.24 -19.17 -4.68
CA ILE A 480 15.57 -19.84 -4.71
C ILE A 480 16.49 -19.43 -3.55
N GLU A 481 16.34 -18.24 -2.97
CA GLU A 481 17.05 -17.88 -1.71
C GLU A 481 16.64 -18.78 -0.52
N TRP A 482 15.44 -19.38 -0.57
CA TRP A 482 14.99 -20.40 0.38
C TRP A 482 15.57 -21.78 0.03
N PHE A 483 15.85 -22.05 -1.25
CA PHE A 483 16.42 -23.30 -1.73
C PHE A 483 17.88 -23.47 -1.28
N ASP A 484 18.67 -22.39 -1.27
CA ASP A 484 20.03 -22.40 -0.73
C ASP A 484 20.02 -22.64 0.80
N ARG A 485 19.08 -22.04 1.54
CA ARG A 485 18.90 -22.28 2.99
C ARG A 485 18.45 -23.71 3.32
N LEU A 486 17.55 -24.29 2.52
CA LEU A 486 17.08 -25.67 2.67
C LEU A 486 18.18 -26.70 2.35
N LEU A 487 19.08 -26.39 1.41
CA LEU A 487 20.25 -27.20 1.07
C LEU A 487 21.28 -27.23 2.20
N ASP A 488 21.45 -26.10 2.90
CA ASP A 488 22.34 -26.00 4.07
C ASP A 488 21.77 -26.73 5.30
N GLU A 489 20.46 -26.71 5.52
CA GLU A 489 19.83 -27.37 6.68
C GLU A 489 19.63 -28.89 6.50
N HIS A 490 19.41 -29.37 5.26
CA HIS A 490 19.08 -30.77 4.99
C HIS A 490 19.80 -31.38 3.76
N PRO A 491 21.15 -31.49 3.79
CA PRO A 491 21.96 -31.87 2.63
C PRO A 491 21.80 -33.31 2.11
N SER A 492 21.11 -34.19 2.85
CA SER A 492 20.99 -35.64 2.54
C SER A 492 19.59 -36.12 2.18
N SER A 493 18.63 -35.21 2.02
CA SER A 493 17.23 -35.53 1.69
C SER A 493 17.05 -35.80 0.18
N THR A 494 16.64 -37.02 -0.18
CA THR A 494 16.33 -37.42 -1.57
C THR A 494 15.20 -36.61 -2.22
N TRP A 495 14.42 -35.86 -1.43
CA TRP A 495 13.37 -34.94 -1.92
C TRP A 495 13.94 -33.68 -2.59
N VAL A 496 15.15 -33.26 -2.23
CA VAL A 496 15.83 -32.07 -2.78
C VAL A 496 16.14 -32.25 -4.28
N PHE A 497 16.46 -33.48 -4.71
CA PHE A 497 16.69 -33.80 -6.13
C PHE A 497 15.44 -33.79 -7.00
N LEU A 498 14.26 -34.09 -6.44
CA LEU A 498 12.97 -34.01 -7.15
C LEU A 498 12.52 -32.55 -7.33
N LEU A 499 12.80 -31.70 -6.34
CA LEU A 499 12.54 -30.25 -6.40
C LEU A 499 13.49 -29.53 -7.36
N LEU A 500 14.73 -29.99 -7.53
CA LEU A 500 15.67 -29.46 -8.54
C LEU A 500 15.20 -29.63 -9.99
N LEU A 501 14.33 -30.61 -10.26
CA LEU A 501 13.82 -30.88 -11.61
C LEU A 501 12.57 -30.05 -11.96
N LEU A 502 11.82 -29.56 -10.97
CA LEU A 502 10.58 -28.80 -11.20
C LEU A 502 10.80 -27.49 -11.97
N PRO A 503 11.79 -26.64 -11.64
CA PRO A 503 12.07 -25.41 -12.38
C PRO A 503 12.57 -25.69 -13.80
N VAL A 504 13.35 -26.76 -13.97
CA VAL A 504 13.86 -27.20 -15.28
C VAL A 504 12.75 -27.75 -16.16
N LEU A 505 11.81 -28.51 -15.58
CA LEU A 505 10.60 -29.00 -16.25
C LEU A 505 9.64 -27.86 -16.58
N LEU A 506 9.41 -26.91 -15.67
CA LEU A 506 8.61 -25.70 -15.92
C LEU A 506 9.22 -24.81 -17.01
N TRP A 507 10.55 -24.74 -17.10
CA TRP A 507 11.26 -24.01 -18.16
C TRP A 507 11.20 -24.74 -19.51
N LEU A 508 11.31 -26.07 -19.53
CA LEU A 508 11.23 -26.89 -20.74
C LEU A 508 9.81 -26.98 -21.32
N PHE A 509 8.78 -26.87 -20.47
CA PHE A 509 7.36 -27.03 -20.86
C PHE A 509 6.55 -25.72 -20.83
N TRP A 510 7.18 -24.58 -20.55
CA TRP A 510 6.53 -23.27 -20.73
C TRP A 510 6.15 -23.09 -22.20
N PRO A 511 4.87 -22.83 -22.56
CA PRO A 511 4.46 -22.82 -23.95
C PRO A 511 5.18 -21.72 -24.72
N ALA A 512 5.95 -22.10 -25.74
CA ALA A 512 6.52 -21.19 -26.74
C ALA A 512 5.46 -20.42 -27.56
N ARG A 513 4.17 -20.58 -27.26
CA ARG A 513 3.02 -19.97 -27.94
C ARG A 513 2.57 -18.61 -27.40
N TRP A 514 3.22 -18.05 -26.38
CA TRP A 514 3.09 -16.62 -26.06
C TRP A 514 4.13 -15.75 -26.79
N ARG A 515 4.74 -16.26 -27.86
CA ARG A 515 5.33 -15.44 -28.94
C ARG A 515 4.21 -15.01 -29.91
N PHE A 516 3.82 -13.74 -29.78
CA PHE A 516 3.09 -12.88 -30.73
C PHE A 516 1.66 -13.26 -31.17
N ARG A 517 0.72 -12.34 -30.90
CA ARG A 517 -0.03 -11.65 -31.97
C ARG A 517 -0.34 -10.19 -31.54
N ARG A 518 0.31 -9.28 -32.29
CA ARG A 518 0.19 -7.81 -32.46
C ARG A 518 -0.27 -6.94 -31.30
#